data_AF-A0A441URG4-F1
#
_entry.id   AF-A0A441URG4-F1
#
_cell.length_a   1.000
_cell.length_b   1.000
_cell.length_c   1.000
_cell.angle_alpha   90.00
_cell.angle_beta   90.00
_cell.angle_gamma   90.00
#
_symmetry.space_group_name_H-M   'P 1'
#
loop_
_entity.id
_entity.type
_entity.pdbx_description
1 polymer ?
#
loop_
_entity_poly.entity_id
_entity_poly.type
_entity_poly.pdbx_seq_one_letter_code
_entity_poly.pdbx_strand_id
1 'polypeptide(L)'
;FAITRELPIPRDAFQRFLHLLSMSAGPRLLRVKGLVHDRDEPERPRVIHAVQHVVYPPAILDGWPSADRCTRLVFMTRSRCGSSLKPLSTASRPEPDGR
;
A
#
# COMPACT_ATOMS: atom_id res chain seq x y z
N PHE A 1 3.07 -6.85 2.19
CA PHE A 1 1.72 -6.77 1.58
C PHE A 1 1.59 -5.45 0.82
N ALA A 2 0.57 -5.26 -0.02
CA ALA A 2 0.35 -4.03 -0.77
C ALA A 2 -1.04 -3.44 -0.53
N ILE A 3 -1.17 -2.12 -0.61
CA ILE A 3 -2.43 -1.37 -0.58
C ILE A 3 -2.55 -0.67 -1.93
N THR A 4 -3.71 -0.81 -2.58
CA THR A 4 -4.03 -0.15 -3.84
C THR A 4 -5.24 0.75 -3.64
N ARG A 5 -5.24 1.91 -4.31
CA ARG A 5 -6.40 2.79 -4.34
C ARG A 5 -6.53 3.47 -5.69
N GLU A 6 -7.69 3.35 -6.29
CA GLU A 6 -7.98 3.89 -7.63
C GLU A 6 -8.20 5.41 -7.59
N LEU A 7 -8.91 5.89 -6.57
CA LEU A 7 -9.24 7.30 -6.44
C LEU A 7 -8.05 8.13 -5.94
N PRO A 8 -7.85 9.35 -6.50
CA PRO A 8 -6.81 10.27 -6.08
C PRO A 8 -6.91 10.62 -4.59
N ILE A 9 -5.76 10.98 -4.01
CA ILE A 9 -5.60 11.27 -2.59
C ILE A 9 -5.35 12.77 -2.41
N PRO A 10 -6.17 13.46 -1.58
CA PRO A 10 -5.82 14.81 -1.14
C PRO A 10 -4.48 14.78 -0.42
N ARG A 11 -3.60 15.74 -0.75
CA ARG A 11 -2.24 15.82 -0.20
C ARG A 11 -2.21 15.73 1.33
N ASP A 12 -3.05 16.49 2.01
CA ASP A 12 -3.06 16.53 3.47
C ASP A 12 -3.47 15.19 4.09
N ALA A 13 -4.43 14.50 3.47
CA ALA A 13 -4.83 13.17 3.92
C ALA A 13 -3.67 12.18 3.78
N PHE A 14 -2.88 12.32 2.72
CA PHE A 14 -1.72 11.49 2.51
C PHE A 14 -0.58 11.81 3.48
N GLN A 15 -0.30 13.08 3.75
CA GLN A 15 0.68 13.49 4.77
C GLN A 15 0.32 12.98 6.17
N ARG A 16 -0.96 13.09 6.57
CA ARG A 16 -1.47 12.50 7.82
C ARG A 16 -1.27 10.99 7.87
N PHE A 17 -1.56 10.29 6.77
CA PHE A 17 -1.32 8.86 6.68
C PHE A 17 0.15 8.49 6.90
N LEU A 18 1.10 9.22 6.28
CA LEU A 18 2.53 8.97 6.50
C LEU A 18 2.97 9.23 7.93
N HIS A 19 2.44 10.27 8.56
CA HIS A 19 2.70 10.57 9.96
C HIS A 19 2.21 9.43 10.87
N LEU A 20 0.95 8.97 10.71
CA LEU A 20 0.40 7.82 11.43
C LEU A 20 1.18 6.53 11.18
N LEU A 21 1.60 6.31 9.93
CA LEU A 21 2.44 5.19 9.57
C LEU A 21 3.77 5.22 10.31
N SER A 22 4.45 6.38 10.38
CA SER A 22 5.73 6.52 11.09
C SER A 22 5.62 6.20 12.59
N MET A 23 4.50 6.56 13.22
CA MET A 23 4.24 6.26 14.64
C MET A 23 3.89 4.79 14.89
N SER A 24 3.19 4.15 13.95
CA SER A 24 2.70 2.76 14.10
C SER A 24 3.66 1.69 13.56
N ALA A 25 4.55 2.08 12.64
CA ALA A 25 5.46 1.20 11.91
C ALA A 25 6.36 0.35 12.82
N GLY A 26 6.78 0.92 13.96
CA GLY A 26 7.72 0.29 14.88
C GLY A 26 8.97 -0.27 14.17
N PRO A 27 9.72 -1.18 14.82
CA PRO A 27 10.89 -1.82 14.20
C PRO A 27 10.51 -2.89 13.15
N ARG A 28 9.22 -3.14 12.93
CA ARG A 28 8.74 -4.23 12.07
C ARG A 28 8.56 -3.81 10.62
N LEU A 29 8.29 -2.53 10.38
CA LEU A 29 8.29 -2.00 9.03
C LEU A 29 9.74 -1.90 8.56
N LEU A 30 10.09 -2.63 7.51
CA LEU A 30 11.44 -2.58 6.96
C LEU A 30 11.52 -1.50 5.90
N ARG A 31 10.55 -1.49 4.97
CA ARG A 31 10.51 -0.54 3.87
C ARG A 31 9.11 -0.38 3.33
N VAL A 32 8.78 0.84 2.92
CA VAL A 32 7.60 1.15 2.12
C VAL A 32 8.05 1.83 0.85
N LYS A 33 7.46 1.41 -0.26
CA LYS A 33 7.59 2.09 -1.54
C LYS A 33 6.24 2.25 -2.18
N GLY A 34 6.04 3.32 -2.94
CA GLY A 34 4.85 3.38 -3.75
C GLY A 34 4.71 4.62 -4.60
N LEU A 35 3.73 4.55 -5.49
CA LEU A 35 3.22 5.65 -6.28
C LEU A 35 1.91 6.12 -5.66
N VAL A 36 1.69 7.43 -5.65
CA VAL A 36 0.49 8.06 -5.08
C VAL A 36 -0.15 8.92 -6.15
N HIS A 37 -1.42 8.65 -6.40
CA HIS A 37 -2.26 9.48 -7.24
C HIS A 37 -2.66 10.72 -6.42
N ASP A 38 -2.03 11.85 -6.70
CA ASP A 38 -2.33 13.13 -6.04
C ASP A 38 -3.60 13.74 -6.65
N ARG A 39 -4.50 14.27 -5.81
CA ARG A 39 -5.70 14.97 -6.28
C ARG A 39 -5.40 16.35 -6.86
N ASP A 40 -4.41 17.04 -6.31
CA ASP A 40 -4.05 18.41 -6.69
C ASP A 40 -3.23 18.41 -8.00
N GLU A 41 -2.44 17.35 -8.22
CA GLU A 41 -1.61 17.16 -9.42
C GLU A 41 -1.82 15.75 -10.03
N PRO A 42 -2.98 15.45 -10.65
CA PRO A 42 -3.36 14.09 -11.06
C PRO A 42 -2.48 13.49 -12.17
N GLU A 43 -1.81 14.32 -12.98
CA GLU A 43 -0.90 13.85 -14.02
C GLU A 43 0.51 13.54 -13.49
N ARG A 44 0.84 13.98 -12.27
CA ARG A 44 2.20 13.93 -11.69
C ARG A 44 2.19 13.12 -10.39
N PRO A 45 2.35 11.79 -10.48
CA PRO A 45 2.30 10.95 -9.29
C PRO A 45 3.46 11.24 -8.34
N ARG A 46 3.21 11.06 -7.04
CA ARG A 46 4.26 11.15 -6.03
C ARG A 46 4.88 9.78 -5.77
N VAL A 47 6.20 9.72 -5.72
CA VAL A 47 6.95 8.56 -5.25
C VAL A 47 7.22 8.70 -3.77
N ILE A 48 6.91 7.64 -3.04
CA ILE A 48 7.13 7.55 -1.61
C ILE A 48 8.11 6.44 -1.33
N HIS A 49 9.11 6.76 -0.52
CA HIS A 49 10.01 5.80 0.09
C HIS A 49 10.08 6.05 1.59
N ALA A 50 9.83 5.00 2.37
CA ALA A 50 10.13 4.98 3.80
C ALA A 50 10.96 3.75 4.14
N VAL A 51 11.87 3.87 5.10
CA VAL A 51 12.70 2.78 5.63
C VAL A 51 12.59 2.82 7.14
N GLN A 52 12.02 1.78 7.74
CA GLN A 52 11.71 1.76 9.17
C GLN A 52 10.91 2.99 9.61
N HIS A 53 11.46 3.80 10.51
CA HIS A 53 10.84 5.03 11.03
C HIS A 53 11.17 6.28 10.18
N VAL A 54 12.03 6.15 9.18
CA VAL A 54 12.46 7.27 8.33
C VAL A 54 11.59 7.34 7.09
N VAL A 55 10.84 8.43 6.95
CA VAL A 55 10.08 8.77 5.74
C VAL A 55 10.88 9.81 4.96
N TYR A 56 11.26 9.48 3.72
CA TYR A 56 11.94 10.45 2.85
C TYR A 56 10.93 11.44 2.26
N PRO A 57 11.35 12.68 1.96
CA PRO A 57 10.52 13.63 1.24
C PRO A 57 9.91 12.99 -0.02
N PRO A 58 8.59 13.10 -0.25
CA PRO A 58 7.96 12.53 -1.43
C PRO A 58 8.49 13.24 -2.68
N ALA A 59 9.01 12.48 -3.65
CA ALA A 59 9.42 13.02 -4.94
C ALA A 59 8.21 13.09 -5.88
N ILE A 60 8.17 14.10 -6.76
CA ILE A 60 7.14 14.22 -7.79
C ILE A 60 7.73 13.73 -9.10
N LEU A 61 7.01 12.89 -9.84
CA LEU A 61 7.39 12.50 -11.19
C LEU A 61 6.80 13.49 -12.21
N ASP A 62 7.47 13.63 -13.36
CA ASP A 62 6.97 14.47 -14.45
C ASP A 62 5.75 13.87 -15.15
N GLY A 63 5.53 12.56 -15.00
CA GLY A 63 4.36 11.86 -15.53
C GLY A 63 4.23 10.46 -14.96
N TRP A 64 3.11 9.80 -15.31
CA TRP A 64 2.87 8.42 -14.92
C TRP A 64 3.76 7.43 -15.70
N PRO A 65 4.35 6.42 -15.03
CA PRO A 65 5.14 5.39 -15.70
C PRO A 65 4.29 4.36 -16.46
N SER A 66 2.97 4.35 -16.26
CA SER A 66 2.03 3.43 -16.91
C SER A 66 0.64 4.04 -17.05
N ALA A 67 -0.22 3.43 -17.87
CA ALA A 67 -1.63 3.81 -17.97
C ALA A 67 -2.44 3.54 -16.68
N ASP A 68 -1.95 2.67 -15.79
CA ASP A 68 -2.54 2.43 -14.47
C ASP A 68 -2.25 3.63 -13.54
N ARG A 69 -3.24 4.51 -13.38
CA ARG A 69 -3.18 5.71 -12.53
C ARG A 69 -3.72 5.46 -11.13
N CYS A 70 -3.29 4.37 -10.50
CA CYS A 70 -3.67 4.04 -9.13
C CYS A 70 -2.56 4.37 -8.14
N THR A 71 -2.95 4.74 -6.92
CA THR A 71 -2.02 4.67 -5.79
C THR A 71 -1.70 3.21 -5.51
N ARG A 72 -0.42 2.87 -5.40
CA ARG A 72 0.05 1.54 -4.99
C ARG A 72 1.18 1.69 -4.01
N LEU A 73 0.95 1.23 -2.77
CA LEU A 73 1.93 1.22 -1.70
C LEU A 73 2.29 -0.23 -1.35
N VAL A 74 3.56 -0.57 -1.42
CA VAL A 74 4.10 -1.89 -1.08
C VAL A 74 4.82 -1.80 0.25
N PHE A 75 4.36 -2.59 1.21
CA PHE A 75 4.90 -2.70 2.56
C PHE A 75 5.72 -3.98 2.69
N MET A 76 7.00 -3.80 3.02
CA MET A 76 7.91 -4.87 3.42
C MET A 76 8.00 -4.84 4.94
N THR A 77 7.43 -5.85 5.59
CA THR A 77 7.47 -6.02 7.05
C THR A 77 8.17 -7.31 7.41
N ARG A 78 8.77 -7.37 8.59
CA ARG A 78 9.30 -8.63 9.13
C ARG A 78 8.12 -9.44 9.68
N SER A 79 7.86 -10.59 9.08
CA SER A 79 6.89 -11.56 9.59
C SER A 79 7.46 -12.28 10.82
N ARG A 80 6.62 -12.58 11.84
CA ARG A 80 6.95 -13.69 12.74
C ARG A 80 6.69 -14.97 11.96
N CYS A 81 7.70 -15.83 11.86
CA CYS A 81 7.49 -17.18 11.38
C CYS A 81 6.38 -17.83 12.24
N GLY A 82 5.37 -18.39 11.59
CA GLY A 82 4.36 -19.26 12.22
C GLY A 82 2.94 -18.69 12.27
N SER A 83 2.32 -18.48 11.11
CA SER A 83 0.89 -18.74 10.85
C SER A 83 0.61 -18.30 9.41
N SER A 84 0.52 -19.27 8.49
CA SER A 84 0.02 -19.03 7.14
C SER A 84 -1.40 -18.46 7.25
N LEU A 85 -1.55 -17.17 6.96
CA LEU A 85 -2.87 -16.58 6.71
C LEU A 85 -3.38 -17.22 5.42
N LYS A 86 -4.20 -18.27 5.53
CA LYS A 86 -4.99 -18.75 4.41
C LYS A 86 -5.96 -17.62 4.03
N PRO A 87 -6.06 -17.22 2.75
CA PRO A 87 -7.12 -16.34 2.32
C PRO A 87 -8.47 -17.02 2.63
N LEU A 88 -9.37 -16.27 3.25
CA LEU A 88 -10.76 -16.68 3.46
C LEU A 88 -11.45 -16.69 2.09
N SER A 89 -11.37 -17.82 1.39
CA SER A 89 -12.30 -18.13 0.30
C SER A 89 -13.50 -18.87 0.90
N THR A 90 -14.54 -18.12 1.21
CA THR A 90 -15.89 -18.65 1.45
C THR A 90 -16.45 -19.16 0.12
N ALA A 91 -16.75 -20.46 0.05
CA ALA A 91 -18.00 -20.98 -0.53
C ALA A 91 -18.04 -22.49 -0.35
N SER A 92 -18.86 -22.92 0.61
CA SER A 92 -19.40 -24.27 0.68
C SER A 92 -20.01 -24.67 -0.66
N ARG A 93 -19.68 -25.87 -1.12
CA ARG A 93 -20.57 -26.66 -1.97
C ARG A 93 -20.57 -28.07 -1.40
N PRO A 94 -21.66 -28.57 -0.80
CA PRO A 94 -21.75 -29.98 -0.49
C PRO A 94 -21.82 -30.77 -1.80
N GLU A 95 -21.04 -31.84 -1.86
CA GLU A 95 -21.03 -32.87 -2.89
C GLU A 95 -22.39 -33.59 -2.92
N PRO A 96 -22.97 -33.94 -4.08
CA PRO A 96 -24.14 -34.80 -4.11
C PRO A 96 -23.69 -36.23 -3.79
N ASP A 97 -24.21 -36.79 -2.71
CA ASP A 97 -24.04 -38.20 -2.36
C ASP A 97 -24.70 -39.06 -3.43
N GLY A 98 -23.92 -39.97 -4.00
CA GLY A 98 -24.36 -40.95 -4.96
C GLY A 98 -24.23 -42.34 -4.36
N ARG A 99 -25.27 -42.79 -3.66
CA ARG A 99 -25.69 -44.20 -3.66
C ARG A 99 -27.11 -44.39 -3.13
#